data_AF-C0XJS8-F1
#
_entry.id   AF-C0XJS8-F1
#
_cell.length_a   1.000
_cell.length_b   1.000
_cell.length_c   1.000
_cell.angle_alpha   90.00
_cell.angle_beta   90.00
_cell.angle_gamma   90.00
#
_symmetry.space_group_name_H-M   'P 1'
#
loop_
_entity.id
_entity.type
_entity.pdbx_description
1 polymer ?
#
loop_
_entity_poly.entity_id
_entity_poly.type
_entity_poly.pdbx_seq_one_letter_code
_entity_poly.pdbx_strand_id
1 'polypeptide(L)' 'MLEDLKQEVYEANMQLPKLGLVTFTWGNVSGIDRDKGLFVTNHPELNTIR' A
#
# COMPACT_ATOMS: atom_id res chain seq x y z
N MET A 1 0.07 17.27 -0.19
CA MET A 1 0.78 16.49 -1.23
C MET A 1 0.39 14.98 -1.21
N LEU A 2 -0.45 14.52 -2.14
CA LEU A 2 -0.87 13.10 -2.34
C LEU A 2 -1.37 12.33 -1.09
N GLU A 3 -1.87 13.02 -0.07
CA GLU A 3 -2.30 12.38 1.19
C GLU A 3 -3.43 11.37 0.98
N ASP A 4 -4.43 11.71 0.16
CA ASP A 4 -5.56 10.82 -0.13
C ASP A 4 -5.08 9.54 -0.82
N LEU A 5 -4.24 9.66 -1.85
CA LEU A 5 -3.68 8.50 -2.56
C LEU A 5 -2.80 7.62 -1.65
N LYS A 6 -2.07 8.23 -0.69
CA LYS A 6 -1.31 7.48 0.32
C LYS A 6 -2.23 6.71 1.26
N GLN A 7 -3.35 7.31 1.67
CA GLN A 7 -4.34 6.67 2.53
C GLN A 7 -4.99 5.48 1.81
N GLU A 8 -5.39 5.65 0.55
CA GLU A 8 -5.95 4.58 -0.28
C GLU A 8 -4.98 3.40 -0.42
N VAL A 9 -3.71 3.68 -0.75
CA VAL A 9 -2.67 2.66 -0.88
C VAL A 9 -2.42 1.93 0.44
N TYR A 10 -2.42 2.66 1.56
CA TYR A 10 -2.26 2.06 2.89
C TYR A 10 -3.43 1.14 3.25
N GLU A 11 -4.67 1.60 3.06
CA GLU A 11 -5.87 0.81 3.36
C GLU A 11 -5.95 -0.46 2.51
N ALA A 12 -5.68 -0.35 1.22
CA ALA A 12 -5.65 -1.48 0.31
C ALA A 12 -4.53 -2.48 0.67
N ASN A 13 -3.33 -2.00 1.02
CA ASN A 13 -2.24 -2.88 1.49
C ASN A 13 -2.65 -3.61 2.79
N MET A 14 -3.43 -2.96 3.66
CA MET A 14 -3.93 -3.57 4.90
C MET A 14 -5.07 -4.57 4.70
N GLN A 15 -5.74 -4.57 3.55
CA GLN A 15 -6.71 -5.60 3.20
C GLN A 15 -6.03 -6.93 2.82
N LEU A 16 -4.81 -6.89 2.26
CA LEU A 16 -4.08 -8.10 1.86
C LEU A 16 -3.95 -9.13 2.99
N PRO A 17 -3.43 -8.79 4.19
CA PRO A 17 -3.35 -9.76 5.29
C PRO A 17 -4.72 -10.11 5.87
N LYS A 18 -5.67 -9.16 5.93
CA LYS A 18 -7.03 -9.41 6.44
C LYS A 18 -7.79 -10.44 5.60
N LEU A 19 -7.52 -10.47 4.30
CA LEU A 19 -8.10 -11.42 3.36
C LEU A 19 -7.27 -12.70 3.19
N GLY A 20 -6.14 -12.83 3.90
CA GLY A 20 -5.26 -13.99 3.78
C GLY A 20 -4.56 -14.12 2.42
N LEU A 21 -4.41 -13.02 1.67
CA LEU A 21 -3.82 -13.02 0.32
C LEU A 21 -2.29 -13.01 0.34
N VAL A 22 -1.68 -12.71 1.49
CA VAL A 22 -0.23 -12.63 1.68
C VAL A 22 0.19 -13.34 2.97
N THR A 23 1.46 -13.74 3.03
CA THR A 23 2.10 -14.25 4.24
C THR A 23 3.36 -13.44 4.52
N PHE A 24 3.83 -13.45 5.77
CA PHE A 24 4.94 -12.59 6.23
C PHE A 24 4.71 -11.11 5.87
N THR A 25 5.77 -10.41 5.48
CA THR A 25 5.73 -9.02 5.02
C THR A 25 5.52 -8.90 3.50
N TRP A 26 5.18 -10.01 2.82
CA TRP A 26 5.03 -10.03 1.37
C TRP A 26 3.81 -9.23 0.90
N GLY A 27 3.81 -8.95 -0.40
CA GLY A 27 2.79 -8.13 -1.04
C GLY A 27 3.08 -6.63 -0.92
N ASN A 28 2.63 -5.92 -1.94
CA ASN A 28 2.64 -4.48 -2.00
C ASN A 28 1.40 -4.01 -2.73
N VAL A 29 0.99 -2.79 -2.43
CA VAL A 29 -0.03 -2.05 -3.17
C VAL A 29 0.57 -0.73 -3.60
N SER A 30 0.17 -0.32 -4.79
CA SER A 30 0.54 0.97 -5.32
C SER A 30 -0.64 1.67 -5.97
N GLY A 31 -0.54 3.00 -6.04
CA GLY A 31 -1.52 3.89 -6.62
C GLY A 31 -0.84 4.90 -7.53
N ILE A 32 -1.56 5.34 -8.57
CA ILE A 32 -1.05 6.27 -9.58
C ILE A 32 -1.97 7.49 -9.67
N ASP A 33 -1.39 8.68 -9.51
CA ASP A 33 -2.01 9.95 -9.89
C ASP A 33 -1.56 10.28 -11.32
N ARG A 34 -2.43 10.03 -12.29
CA ARG A 34 -2.10 10.22 -13.72
C ARG A 34 -2.00 11.68 -14.12
N ASP A 35 -2.77 12.55 -13.48
CA ASP A 35 -2.77 13.98 -13.77
C ASP A 35 -1.44 14.61 -13.34
N LYS A 36 -0.86 14.11 -12.24
CA LYS A 36 0.45 14.54 -11.75
C LYS A 36 1.62 13.69 -12.24
N GLY A 37 1.36 12.55 -12.89
CA GLY A 37 2.39 11.60 -13.30
C GLY A 37 3.16 10.99 -12.12
N LEU A 38 2.52 10.88 -10.96
CA LEU A 38 3.15 10.42 -9.71
C LEU A 38 2.65 9.04 -9.32
N PHE A 39 3.52 8.29 -8.65
CA PHE A 39 3.24 6.95 -8.15
C PHE A 39 3.50 6.88 -6.65
N VAL A 40 2.60 6.22 -5.94
CA VAL A 40 2.68 5.96 -4.50
C VAL A 40 2.72 4.46 -4.30
N THR A 41 3.63 3.99 -3.45
CA THR A 41 3.74 2.57 -3.08
C THR A 41 4.03 2.45 -1.59
N ASN A 42 3.63 1.33 -0.97
CA ASN A 42 3.94 1.09 0.43
C ASN A 42 5.44 0.83 0.62
N HIS A 43 5.99 1.27 1.76
CA HIS A 43 7.39 1.00 2.10
C HIS A 43 7.55 -0.47 2.52
N PRO A 44 8.48 -1.24 1.93
CA PRO A 44 8.58 -2.70 2.10
C PRO A 44 8.83 -3.16 3.54
N GLU A 45 9.35 -2.28 4.41
CA GLU A 45 9.66 -2.62 5.81
C GLU A 45 8.51 -2.41 6.80
N LEU A 46 7.39 -1.80 6.37
CA LEU A 46 6.29 -1.43 7.27
C LEU A 46 5.20 -2.50 7.44
N ASN A 47 5.29 -3.64 6.76
CA ASN A 47 4.36 -4.77 6.95
C ASN A 47 4.73 -5.62 8.18
N THR A 48 5.52 -5.10 9.11
CA THR A 48 6.08 -5.84 10.24
C THR A 48 4.99 -6.36 11.16
N ILE A 49 5.01 -7.68 11.37
CA ILE A 49 4.30 -8.37 12.44
C ILE A 49 4.73 -7.73 13.77
N ARG A 50 3.80 -7.06 14.45
CA ARG A 50 3.86 -6.85 15.90
C ARG A 50 2.75 -7.66 16.54
#